data_AF-A0A7C5IRH2-F1
#
_entry.id   AF-A0A7C5IRH2-F1
#
_cell.length_a   1.000
_cell.length_b   1.000
_cell.length_c   1.000
_cell.angle_alpha   90.00
_cell.angle_beta   90.00
_cell.angle_gamma   90.00
#
_symmetry.space_group_name_H-M   'P 1'
#
loop_
_entity.id
_entity.type
_entity.pdbx_description
1 polymer ?
#
loop_
_entity_poly.entity_id
_entity_poly.type
_entity_poly.pdbx_seq_one_letter_code
_entity_poly.pdbx_strand_id
1 'polypeptide(L)'
;MKKIIPILMLMMLSVSVFAHFPSPAENDLGQPFLKEFSVYPNPTTGSLTLTLEAIDESRPLQLKVYSLIGQEMYSETLLTFNGIKKHALDLTKFPKGIYMLEISNGKKSRIKRVSVI
;
A
#
# COMPACT_ATOMS: atom_id res chain seq x y z
N MET A 1 28.90 -13.84 68.37
CA MET A 1 29.49 -12.50 68.14
C MET A 1 28.92 -11.94 66.84
N LYS A 2 28.46 -10.66 66.81
CA LYS A 2 28.01 -9.87 65.64
C LYS A 2 26.84 -10.47 64.79
N LYS A 3 25.95 -9.70 64.15
CA LYS A 3 25.19 -8.47 64.50
C LYS A 3 24.25 -8.15 63.30
N ILE A 4 23.06 -7.57 63.57
CA ILE A 4 22.23 -6.72 62.67
C ILE A 4 21.30 -7.41 61.62
N ILE A 5 20.04 -6.93 61.65
CA ILE A 5 18.80 -7.21 60.88
C ILE A 5 17.96 -5.90 61.00
N PRO A 6 17.01 -5.49 60.12
CA PRO A 6 16.55 -5.95 58.77
C PRO A 6 16.73 -4.85 57.67
N ILE A 7 15.94 -4.89 56.57
CA ILE A 7 15.21 -3.77 55.87
C ILE A 7 15.34 -3.69 54.32
N LEU A 8 14.17 -3.52 53.67
CA LEU A 8 13.84 -2.99 52.31
C LEU A 8 14.35 -3.69 51.04
N MET A 9 13.40 -4.21 50.24
CA MET A 9 12.83 -3.54 49.04
C MET A 9 11.86 -4.52 48.36
N LEU A 10 10.57 -4.55 48.73
CA LEU A 10 9.49 -3.76 48.14
C LEU A 10 9.45 -3.78 46.59
N MET A 11 8.67 -4.71 46.03
CA MET A 11 7.57 -4.47 45.08
C MET A 11 6.96 -5.84 44.73
N MET A 12 5.77 -6.21 45.23
CA MET A 12 4.42 -5.74 44.90
C MET A 12 3.89 -6.18 43.53
N LEU A 13 2.68 -6.74 43.60
CA LEU A 13 1.69 -6.93 42.55
C LEU A 13 1.93 -8.09 41.57
N SER A 14 1.35 -9.22 41.96
CA SER A 14 0.63 -10.09 41.03
C SER A 14 -0.36 -9.26 40.19
N VAL A 15 0.03 -8.88 38.98
CA VAL A 15 -0.92 -8.46 37.95
C VAL A 15 -1.41 -9.73 37.27
N SER A 16 -2.72 -9.96 37.30
CA SER A 16 -3.38 -11.06 36.62
C SER A 16 -2.91 -11.18 35.18
N VAL A 17 -2.80 -12.41 34.67
CA VAL A 17 -2.67 -12.66 33.23
C VAL A 17 -3.98 -12.22 32.56
N PHE A 18 -4.11 -10.92 32.32
CA PHE A 18 -4.95 -10.45 31.23
C PHE A 18 -4.44 -11.13 29.98
N ALA A 19 -5.32 -11.84 29.29
CA ALA A 19 -5.01 -12.32 27.96
C ALA A 19 -4.57 -11.12 27.12
N HIS A 20 -3.27 -11.09 26.79
CA HIS A 20 -2.79 -10.29 25.68
C HIS A 20 -3.38 -10.94 24.43
N PHE A 21 -4.63 -10.58 24.12
CA PHE A 21 -5.19 -10.77 22.80
C PHE A 21 -4.35 -9.90 21.88
N PRO A 22 -3.45 -10.47 21.03
CA PRO A 22 -2.80 -9.67 20.03
C PRO A 22 -3.90 -9.06 19.17
N SER A 23 -3.90 -7.75 19.01
CA SER A 23 -4.85 -7.10 18.12
C SER A 23 -4.67 -7.72 16.73
N PRO A 24 -5.72 -8.27 16.10
CA PRO A 24 -5.58 -8.93 14.80
C PRO A 24 -5.11 -7.98 13.67
N ALA A 25 -5.00 -6.68 13.95
CA ALA A 25 -4.46 -5.67 13.05
C ALA A 25 -2.91 -5.57 13.02
N GLU A 26 -2.17 -6.10 14.00
CA GLU A 26 -0.71 -5.84 14.08
C GLU A 26 0.15 -6.71 13.15
N ASN A 27 -0.40 -7.81 12.61
CA ASN A 27 0.31 -8.69 11.65
C ASN A 27 -0.15 -8.55 10.19
N ASP A 28 -1.08 -7.63 9.87
CA ASP A 28 -1.50 -7.36 8.47
C ASP A 28 -0.90 -6.08 7.87
N LEU A 29 0.18 -5.57 8.45
CA LEU A 29 1.18 -4.76 7.71
C LEU A 29 2.00 -5.66 6.75
N GLY A 30 1.34 -6.60 6.07
CA GLY A 30 2.01 -7.56 5.22
C GLY A 30 2.80 -6.84 4.13
N GLN A 31 3.96 -7.40 3.79
CA GLN A 31 4.94 -6.79 2.87
C GLN A 31 4.29 -6.08 1.66
N PRO A 32 4.73 -4.85 1.33
CA PRO A 32 4.25 -4.14 0.15
C PRO A 32 4.73 -4.87 -1.11
N PHE A 33 3.82 -5.11 -2.04
CA PHE A 33 4.16 -5.75 -3.33
C PHE A 33 4.78 -4.77 -4.34
N LEU A 34 4.53 -3.47 -4.13
CA LEU A 34 5.14 -2.34 -4.84
C LEU A 34 5.79 -1.43 -3.81
N LYS A 35 7.08 -1.16 -3.98
CA LYS A 35 7.81 -0.13 -3.23
C LYS A 35 7.30 1.24 -3.67
N GLU A 36 7.43 1.52 -4.96
CA GLU A 36 7.02 2.79 -5.57
C GLU A 36 5.78 2.63 -6.47
N PHE A 37 4.91 3.64 -6.41
CA PHE A 37 3.82 3.85 -7.37
C PHE A 37 3.56 5.35 -7.46
N SER A 38 4.17 6.01 -8.44
CA SER A 38 4.01 7.44 -8.74
C SER A 38 3.39 7.62 -10.12
N VAL A 39 2.71 8.76 -10.27
CA VAL A 39 1.96 9.13 -11.47
C VAL A 39 2.25 10.59 -11.79
N TYR A 40 2.76 10.87 -12.99
CA TYR A 40 3.11 12.23 -13.41
C TYR A 40 2.95 12.43 -14.95
N PRO A 41 2.56 13.63 -15.41
CA PRO A 41 2.08 14.76 -14.61
C PRO A 41 0.70 14.46 -14.00
N ASN A 42 0.38 15.15 -12.90
CA ASN A 42 -0.93 15.12 -12.28
C ASN A 42 -1.19 16.51 -11.64
N PRO A 43 -2.12 17.33 -12.19
CA PRO A 43 -3.02 17.06 -13.31
C PRO A 43 -2.33 16.75 -14.64
N THR A 44 -3.07 16.13 -15.57
CA THR A 44 -2.64 15.84 -16.96
C THR A 44 -3.68 16.33 -17.96
N THR A 45 -3.26 16.63 -19.20
CA THR A 45 -4.15 16.85 -20.35
C THR A 45 -4.48 15.55 -21.10
N GLY A 46 -4.07 14.38 -20.58
CA GLY A 46 -4.38 13.07 -21.12
C GLY A 46 -3.22 12.08 -20.95
N SER A 47 -2.07 12.38 -21.52
CA SER A 47 -0.89 11.50 -21.45
C SER A 47 -0.19 11.59 -20.09
N LEU A 48 0.13 10.45 -19.47
CA LEU A 48 0.87 10.38 -18.21
C LEU A 48 1.84 9.20 -18.18
N THR A 49 2.75 9.23 -17.21
CA THR A 49 3.69 8.15 -16.90
C THR A 49 3.44 7.62 -15.49
N LEU A 50 3.31 6.30 -15.38
CA LEU A 50 3.40 5.55 -14.14
C LEU A 50 4.86 5.16 -13.91
N THR A 51 5.38 5.36 -12.70
CA THR A 51 6.62 4.73 -12.26
C THR A 51 6.29 3.75 -11.15
N LEU A 52 6.62 2.48 -11.40
CA LEU A 52 6.33 1.33 -10.53
C LEU A 52 7.66 0.70 -10.13
N GLU A 53 7.85 0.42 -8.85
CA GLU A 53 8.98 -0.41 -8.39
C GLU A 53 8.42 -1.67 -7.73
N ALA A 54 8.53 -2.82 -8.41
CA ALA A 54 8.02 -4.10 -7.93
C ALA A 54 8.97 -4.75 -6.93
N ILE A 55 8.39 -5.34 -5.87
CA ILE A 55 9.11 -6.17 -4.88
C ILE A 55 8.70 -7.65 -5.03
N ASP A 56 7.47 -7.92 -5.46
CA ASP A 56 6.96 -9.28 -5.70
C ASP A 56 6.99 -9.61 -7.20
N GLU A 57 7.98 -10.40 -7.60
CA GLU A 57 8.22 -10.84 -8.97
C GLU A 57 7.38 -12.07 -9.37
N SER A 58 6.62 -12.66 -8.44
CA SER A 58 5.94 -13.94 -8.69
C SER A 58 4.66 -13.84 -9.52
N ARG A 59 4.12 -12.62 -9.71
CA ARG A 59 2.77 -12.40 -10.28
C ARG A 59 2.72 -11.17 -11.21
N PRO A 60 1.96 -11.23 -12.30
CA PRO A 60 1.66 -10.05 -13.10
C PRO A 60 0.83 -9.04 -12.28
N LEU A 61 0.92 -7.77 -12.66
CA LEU A 61 0.13 -6.70 -12.04
C LEU A 61 -1.02 -6.30 -12.96
N GLN A 62 -2.21 -6.11 -12.41
CA GLN A 62 -3.32 -5.51 -13.14
C GLN A 62 -3.31 -4.00 -12.91
N LEU A 63 -3.18 -3.22 -13.99
CA LEU A 63 -3.45 -1.79 -14.02
C LEU A 63 -4.91 -1.58 -14.43
N LYS A 64 -5.64 -0.78 -13.67
CA LYS A 64 -7.01 -0.37 -13.99
C LYS A 64 -7.21 1.12 -13.79
N VAL A 65 -8.12 1.70 -14.58
CA VAL A 65 -8.58 3.09 -14.42
C VAL A 65 -10.08 3.08 -14.18
N TYR A 66 -10.50 3.73 -13.10
CA TYR A 66 -11.90 3.88 -12.71
C TYR A 66 -12.31 5.35 -12.74
N SER A 67 -13.56 5.63 -13.12
CA SER A 67 -14.19 6.94 -12.87
C SER A 67 -14.50 7.13 -11.37
N LEU A 68 -14.85 8.36 -10.95
CA LEU A 68 -15.26 8.63 -9.56
C LEU A 68 -16.43 7.77 -9.05
N ILE A 69 -17.30 7.28 -9.94
CA ILE A 69 -18.44 6.42 -9.59
C ILE A 69 -18.10 4.91 -9.64
N GLY A 70 -16.82 4.56 -9.81
CA GLY A 70 -16.35 3.16 -9.81
C GLY A 70 -16.52 2.42 -11.15
N GLN A 71 -16.88 3.09 -12.24
CA GLN A 71 -16.93 2.46 -13.56
C GLN A 71 -15.52 2.17 -14.07
N GLU A 72 -15.23 0.92 -14.42
CA GLU A 72 -13.96 0.53 -15.08
C GLU A 72 -13.92 1.10 -16.50
N MET A 73 -12.86 1.84 -16.81
CA MET A 73 -12.68 2.58 -18.07
C MET A 73 -11.41 2.14 -18.83
N TYR A 74 -10.48 1.47 -18.15
CA TYR A 74 -9.27 0.87 -18.72
C TYR A 74 -8.85 -0.32 -17.85
N SER A 75 -8.28 -1.34 -18.48
CA SER A 75 -7.76 -2.54 -17.82
C SER A 75 -6.60 -3.11 -18.65
N GLU A 76 -5.44 -3.32 -18.03
CA GLU A 76 -4.26 -3.91 -18.66
C GLU A 76 -3.53 -4.82 -17.67
N THR A 77 -3.11 -6.00 -18.16
CA THR A 77 -2.23 -6.89 -17.41
C THR A 77 -0.78 -6.56 -17.74
N LEU A 78 -0.10 -5.92 -16.80
CA LEU A 78 1.33 -5.68 -16.85
C LEU A 78 2.06 -7.00 -16.54
N LEU A 79 2.73 -7.56 -17.56
CA LEU A 79 3.67 -8.67 -17.40
C LEU A 79 4.69 -8.38 -16.30
N THR A 80 5.04 -9.42 -15.54
CA THR A 80 6.06 -9.44 -14.49
C THR A 80 7.32 -8.67 -14.88
N PHE A 81 7.86 -7.92 -13.93
CA PHE A 81 9.11 -7.17 -14.07
C PHE A 81 9.76 -7.00 -12.70
N ASN A 82 11.08 -6.79 -12.72
CA ASN A 82 11.90 -6.66 -11.53
C ASN A 82 12.41 -5.22 -11.42
N GLY A 83 12.37 -4.63 -10.22
CA GLY A 83 12.79 -3.24 -10.00
C GLY A 83 11.86 -2.22 -10.67
N ILE A 84 12.44 -1.16 -11.25
CA ILE A 84 11.70 0.02 -11.72
C ILE A 84 11.22 -0.13 -13.17
N LYS A 85 9.91 -0.02 -13.39
CA LYS A 85 9.27 0.08 -14.71
C LYS A 85 8.58 1.43 -14.86
N LYS A 86 8.86 2.09 -15.99
CA LYS A 86 8.05 3.23 -16.46
C LYS A 86 7.02 2.71 -17.47
N HIS A 87 5.78 3.13 -17.33
CA HIS A 87 4.69 2.77 -18.22
C HIS A 87 3.92 4.03 -18.62
N ALA A 88 3.77 4.27 -19.92
CA ALA A 88 3.03 5.41 -20.44
C ALA A 88 1.56 5.03 -20.63
N LEU A 89 0.66 5.83 -20.10
CA LEU A 89 -0.79 5.63 -20.19
C LEU A 89 -1.41 6.86 -20.85
N ASP A 90 -2.25 6.62 -21.86
CA ASP A 90 -2.93 7.66 -22.62
C ASP A 90 -4.41 7.78 -22.21
N LEU A 91 -4.74 8.86 -21.52
CA LEU A 91 -6.10 9.23 -21.14
C LEU A 91 -6.65 10.39 -22.01
N THR A 92 -6.06 10.72 -23.16
CA THR A 92 -6.54 11.84 -24.02
C THR A 92 -7.98 11.70 -24.49
N LYS A 93 -8.50 10.48 -24.58
CA LYS A 93 -9.89 10.18 -24.94
C LYS A 93 -10.86 10.17 -23.74
N PHE A 94 -10.36 10.36 -22.53
CA PHE A 94 -11.17 10.35 -21.31
C PHE A 94 -11.75 11.76 -21.11
N PRO A 95 -13.03 11.87 -20.67
CA PRO A 95 -13.59 13.15 -20.26
C PRO A 95 -12.73 13.86 -19.19
N LYS A 96 -12.81 15.19 -19.14
CA LYS A 96 -12.19 15.96 -18.06
C LYS A 96 -12.84 15.58 -16.73
N GLY A 97 -12.04 15.36 -15.70
CA GLY A 97 -12.53 14.85 -14.43
C GLY A 97 -11.45 14.15 -13.59
N ILE A 98 -11.91 13.45 -12.56
CA ILE A 98 -11.05 12.73 -11.62
C ILE A 98 -11.20 11.22 -11.86
N TYR A 99 -10.06 10.53 -11.83
CA TYR A 99 -9.95 9.09 -12.03
C TYR A 99 -9.15 8.43 -10.91
N MET A 100 -9.45 7.17 -10.65
CA MET A 100 -8.70 6.31 -9.72
C MET A 100 -7.92 5.28 -10.52
N LEU A 101 -6.59 5.38 -10.46
CA LEU A 101 -5.67 4.41 -11.05
C LEU A 101 -5.34 3.37 -9.99
N GLU A 102 -5.76 2.13 -10.21
CA GLU A 102 -5.44 1.00 -9.36
C GLU A 102 -4.31 0.17 -9.99
N ILE A 103 -3.33 -0.23 -9.17
CA ILE A 103 -2.45 -1.36 -9.47
C ILE A 103 -2.75 -2.47 -8.46
N SER A 104 -3.00 -3.68 -8.92
CA SER A 104 -3.29 -4.86 -8.08
C SER A 104 -2.43 -6.06 -8.45
N ASN A 105 -2.07 -6.90 -7.47
CA ASN A 105 -1.47 -8.23 -7.71
C ASN A 105 -2.47 -9.39 -7.49
N GLY A 106 -3.77 -9.09 -7.41
CA GLY A 106 -4.84 -10.04 -7.13
C GLY A 106 -5.02 -10.42 -5.64
N LYS A 107 -4.08 -10.04 -4.76
CA LYS A 107 -4.24 -10.15 -3.28
C LYS A 107 -4.28 -8.79 -2.59
N LYS A 108 -3.56 -7.80 -3.13
CA LYS A 108 -3.47 -6.43 -2.63
C LYS A 108 -3.52 -5.47 -3.81
N SER A 109 -4.04 -4.28 -3.56
CA SER A 109 -3.97 -3.17 -4.51
C SER A 109 -3.46 -1.87 -3.87
N ARG A 110 -3.01 -0.95 -4.72
CA ARG A 110 -2.67 0.44 -4.38
C ARG A 110 -3.39 1.35 -5.36
N ILE A 111 -4.00 2.42 -4.88
CA ILE A 111 -4.79 3.36 -5.68
C ILE A 111 -4.13 4.75 -5.67
N LYS A 112 -4.15 5.44 -6.81
CA LYS A 112 -3.75 6.84 -6.96
C LYS A 112 -4.85 7.63 -7.67
N ARG A 113 -5.17 8.81 -7.14
CA ARG A 113 -6.10 9.77 -7.76
C ARG A 113 -5.38 10.62 -8.81
N VAL A 114 -5.94 10.71 -10.01
CA VAL A 114 -5.44 11.54 -11.12
C VAL A 114 -6.53 12.50 -11.59
N SER A 115 -6.15 13.73 -11.95
CA SER A 115 -7.05 14.70 -12.60
C SER A 115 -6.69 14.85 -14.08
N VAL A 116 -7.67 14.69 -14.96
CA VAL A 116 -7.60 15.04 -16.39
C VAL A 116 -8.27 16.41 -16.58
N ILE A 117 -7.56 17.37 -17.19
CA ILE A 117 -7.95 18.79 -17.29
C ILE A 117 -8.00 19.35 -18.71
#